data_AF-J2II70-F1
#
_entry.id   AF-J2II70-F1
#
_cell.length_a   1.000
_cell.length_b   1.000
_cell.length_c   1.000
_cell.angle_alpha   90.00
_cell.angle_beta   90.00
_cell.angle_gamma   90.00
#
_symmetry.space_group_name_H-M   'P 1'
#
loop_
_entity.id
_entity.type
_entity.pdbx_description
1 polymer ?
#
loop_
_entity_poly.entity_id
_entity_poly.type
_entity_poly.pdbx_seq_one_letter_code
_entity_poly.pdbx_strand_id
1 'polypeptide(L)'
;MHTLEQQIEVVEKELLRQLKPCKAFNLLKTMAGVGDILSMTIFLETGDISRFDSCGNFASYARMVNSKRESNGKKKGEGNRKCGNRYLCWAFMEAAHFAVGSNEFIRRFYQRKCAKSLLFGI
;
A
#
# COMPACT_ATOMS: atom_id res chain seq x y z
N MET A 1 -22.91 18.33 5.54
CA MET A 1 -21.98 17.17 5.45
C MET A 1 -21.31 16.83 6.79
N HIS A 2 -21.77 17.32 7.95
CA HIS A 2 -21.08 17.06 9.23
C HIS A 2 -21.38 15.72 9.89
N THR A 3 -22.51 15.08 9.57
CA THR A 3 -22.92 13.83 10.24
C THR A 3 -22.01 12.66 9.91
N LEU A 4 -21.45 12.60 8.70
CA LEU A 4 -20.56 11.51 8.28
C LEU A 4 -19.16 11.67 8.86
N GLU A 5 -18.63 12.89 8.89
CA GLU A 5 -17.33 13.21 9.52
C GLU A 5 -17.34 12.84 11.01
N GLN A 6 -18.43 13.16 11.71
CA GLN A 6 -18.61 12.78 13.11
C GLN A 6 -18.62 11.26 13.32
N GLN A 7 -19.25 10.50 12.41
CA GLN A 7 -19.24 9.03 12.49
C GLN A 7 -17.85 8.46 12.23
N ILE A 8 -17.10 9.01 11.28
CA ILE A 8 -15.71 8.61 11.01
C ILE A 8 -14.86 8.85 12.25
N GLU A 9 -14.93 10.03 12.86
CA GLU A 9 -14.17 10.34 14.08
C GLU A 9 -14.47 9.37 15.23
N VAL A 10 -15.74 9.00 15.42
CA VAL A 10 -16.14 8.05 16.47
C VAL A 10 -15.48 6.70 16.23
N VAL A 11 -15.50 6.22 14.99
CA VAL A 11 -14.88 4.95 14.61
C VAL A 11 -13.37 5.02 14.79
N GLU A 12 -12.72 6.08 14.32
CA GLU A 12 -11.27 6.28 14.46
C GLU A 12 -10.82 6.32 15.92
N LYS A 13 -11.56 7.02 16.79
CA LYS A 13 -11.25 7.07 18.23
C LYS A 13 -11.35 5.70 18.89
N GLU A 14 -12.39 4.93 18.58
CA GLU A 14 -12.55 3.59 19.13
C GLU A 14 -11.45 2.64 18.64
N LEU A 15 -11.08 2.75 17.37
CA LEU A 15 -9.99 2.01 16.77
C LEU A 15 -8.66 2.27 17.50
N LEU A 16 -8.33 3.54 17.72
CA LEU A 16 -7.13 3.95 18.45
C LEU A 16 -7.14 3.49 19.91
N ARG A 17 -8.32 3.41 20.54
CA ARG A 17 -8.47 2.92 21.91
C ARG A 17 -8.20 1.42 22.04
N GLN A 18 -8.65 0.63 21.07
CA GLN A 18 -8.45 -0.82 21.08
C GLN A 18 -7.01 -1.21 20.72
N LEU A 19 -6.30 -0.35 19.98
CA LEU A 19 -4.93 -0.61 19.61
C LEU A 19 -3.94 -0.27 20.72
N LYS A 20 -3.25 -1.30 21.21
CA LYS A 20 -2.02 -1.11 21.98
C LYS A 20 -0.88 -0.74 21.02
N PRO A 21 -0.19 0.40 21.20
CA PRO A 21 0.97 0.72 20.39
C PRO A 21 2.02 -0.38 20.56
N CYS A 22 2.31 -1.06 19.45
CA CYS A 22 3.32 -2.10 19.37
C CYS A 22 4.47 -1.60 18.49
N LYS A 23 5.66 -2.18 18.66
CA LYS A 23 6.85 -1.75 17.92
C LYS A 23 6.64 -1.78 16.39
N ALA A 24 5.89 -2.75 15.88
CA ALA A 24 5.60 -2.87 14.46
C ALA A 24 4.75 -1.71 13.92
N PHE A 25 3.71 -1.27 14.65
CA PHE A 25 2.92 -0.10 14.25
C PHE A 25 3.77 1.17 14.17
N ASN A 26 4.64 1.38 15.15
CA ASN A 26 5.52 2.55 15.17
C ASN A 26 6.52 2.52 14.02
N LEU A 27 7.05 1.34 13.68
CA LEU A 27 7.93 1.18 12.51
C LEU A 27 7.20 1.51 11.21
N LEU A 28 5.98 1.01 11.02
CA LEU A 28 5.19 1.33 9.82
C LEU A 28 4.91 2.82 9.68
N LYS A 29 4.65 3.54 10.78
CA LYS A 29 4.46 5.00 10.77
C LYS A 29 5.70 5.81 10.38
N THR A 30 6.90 5.21 10.42
CA THR A 30 8.11 5.90 9.93
C THR A 30 8.16 6.00 8.42
N MET A 31 7.35 5.21 7.71
CA MET A 31 7.26 5.25 6.25
C MET A 31 6.53 6.52 5.80
N ALA A 32 7.08 7.20 4.79
CA ALA A 32 6.44 8.38 4.21
C ALA A 32 5.05 8.03 3.69
N GLY A 33 4.05 8.85 4.06
CA GLY A 33 2.65 8.66 3.65
C GLY A 33 1.86 7.63 4.47
N VAL A 34 2.46 6.95 5.46
CA VAL A 34 1.74 5.99 6.32
C VAL A 34 1.33 6.65 7.63
N GLY A 35 0.03 6.90 7.79
CA GLY A 35 -0.58 7.38 9.05
C GLY A 35 -1.05 6.24 9.98
N ASP A 36 -1.76 6.57 11.06
CA ASP A 36 -2.27 5.60 12.03
C ASP A 36 -3.20 4.55 11.40
N ILE A 37 -4.18 5.00 10.62
CA ILE A 37 -5.16 4.11 9.97
C ILE A 37 -4.48 3.19 8.93
N LEU A 38 -3.55 3.72 8.14
CA LEU A 38 -2.84 2.93 7.13
C LEU A 38 -1.85 1.95 7.76
N SER A 39 -1.09 2.39 8.77
CA SER A 39 -0.22 1.52 9.56
C SER A 39 -1.02 0.36 10.15
N MET A 40 -2.20 0.67 10.70
CA MET A 40 -3.08 -0.33 11.26
C MET A 40 -3.59 -1.32 10.22
N THR A 41 -4.11 -0.80 9.12
CA THR A 41 -4.61 -1.62 8.01
C THR A 41 -3.52 -2.56 7.52
N ILE A 42 -2.30 -2.05 7.31
CA ILE A 42 -1.16 -2.86 6.87
C ILE A 42 -0.84 -3.95 7.89
N PHE A 43 -0.74 -3.63 9.17
CA PHE A 43 -0.40 -4.60 10.21
C PHE A 43 -1.45 -5.70 10.35
N LEU A 44 -2.73 -5.35 10.47
CA LEU A 44 -3.81 -6.31 10.68
C LEU A 44 -4.02 -7.21 9.46
N GLU A 45 -3.99 -6.65 8.25
CA GLU A 45 -4.18 -7.40 7.01
C GLU A 45 -2.96 -8.28 6.64
N THR A 46 -1.77 -7.90 7.11
CA THR A 46 -0.57 -8.73 7.00
C THR A 46 -0.68 -9.95 7.91
N GLY A 47 -1.12 -9.75 9.15
CA GLY A 47 -1.13 -10.80 10.17
C GLY A 47 0.29 -11.25 10.51
N ASP A 48 0.50 -12.55 10.66
CA ASP A 48 1.84 -13.10 10.83
C ASP A 48 2.67 -12.96 9.55
N ILE A 49 3.71 -12.14 9.59
CA ILE A 49 4.62 -11.89 8.47
C ILE A 49 5.43 -13.15 8.10
N SER A 50 5.62 -14.08 9.03
CA SER A 50 6.42 -15.30 8.81
C SER A 50 5.78 -16.27 7.82
N ARG A 51 4.48 -16.10 7.51
CA ARG A 51 3.76 -16.91 6.51
C ARG A 51 4.26 -16.69 5.07
N PHE A 52 5.07 -15.65 4.84
CA PHE A 52 5.61 -15.33 3.53
C PHE A 52 7.10 -15.68 3.48
N ASP A 53 7.47 -16.65 2.63
CA ASP A 53 8.88 -17.06 2.48
C ASP A 53 9.82 -15.95 1.99
N SER A 54 9.27 -14.91 1.34
CA SER A 54 10.04 -13.78 0.84
C SER A 54 9.23 -12.48 0.79
N CYS A 55 9.94 -11.35 0.80
CA CYS A 55 9.34 -10.03 0.58
C CYS A 55 8.61 -9.94 -0.76
N GLY A 56 9.05 -10.68 -1.79
CA GLY A 56 8.38 -10.75 -3.09
C GLY A 56 7.01 -11.41 -3.00
N ASN A 57 6.87 -12.45 -2.17
CA ASN A 57 5.58 -13.12 -1.93
C ASN A 57 4.60 -12.18 -1.22
N PHE A 58 5.08 -11.40 -0.25
CA PHE A 58 4.28 -10.36 0.40
C PHE A 58 3.86 -9.26 -0.58
N ALA A 59 4.80 -8.74 -1.38
CA ALA A 59 4.50 -7.70 -2.36
C ALA A 59 3.50 -8.19 -3.44
N SER A 60 3.62 -9.45 -3.86
CA SER A 60 2.63 -10.13 -4.71
C SER A 60 1.25 -10.21 -4.05
N TYR A 61 1.19 -10.63 -2.78
CA TYR A 61 -0.05 -10.69 -2.01
C TYR A 61 -0.69 -9.31 -1.83
N ALA A 62 0.11 -8.26 -1.60
CA ALA A 62 -0.33 -6.88 -1.48
C ALA A 62 -0.65 -6.22 -2.85
N ARG A 63 -0.46 -6.93 -3.97
CA ARG A 63 -0.64 -6.44 -5.36
C ARG A 63 0.29 -5.27 -5.75
N MET A 64 1.48 -5.22 -5.15
CA MET A 64 2.51 -4.20 -5.40
C MET A 64 3.49 -4.57 -6.51
N VAL A 65 3.25 -5.68 -7.21
CA VAL A 65 4.09 -6.17 -8.31
C VAL A 65 3.25 -6.49 -9.52
N ASN A 66 3.84 -6.32 -10.71
CA ASN A 66 3.21 -6.67 -11.96
C ASN A 66 3.08 -8.19 -12.08
N SER A 67 1.86 -8.67 -12.35
CA SER A 67 1.60 -10.07 -12.66
C SER A 67 1.73 -10.29 -14.17
N LYS A 68 2.96 -10.54 -14.63
CA LYS A 68 3.22 -10.96 -16.01
C LYS A 68 3.25 -12.48 -16.07
N ARG A 69 2.44 -13.08 -16.95
CA ARG A 69 2.52 -14.51 -17.27
C ARG A 69 3.19 -14.66 -18.63
N GLU A 70 4.41 -15.18 -18.64
CA GLU A 70 5.19 -15.41 -19.86
C GLU A 70 5.33 -16.92 -20.11
N SER A 71 5.23 -17.35 -21.36
CA SER A 71 5.45 -18.73 -21.79
C SER A 71 6.07 -18.72 -23.18
N ASN A 72 7.14 -19.49 -23.38
CA ASN A 72 7.92 -19.52 -24.61
C ASN A 72 8.35 -18.12 -25.09
N GLY A 73 8.83 -17.28 -24.17
CA GLY A 73 9.23 -15.89 -24.46
C GLY A 73 8.09 -14.94 -24.86
N LYS A 74 6.83 -15.40 -24.85
CA LYS A 74 5.66 -14.60 -25.22
C LYS A 74 4.77 -14.34 -24.00
N LYS A 75 4.29 -13.10 -23.86
CA LYS A 75 3.29 -12.73 -22.85
C LYS A 75 1.99 -13.48 -23.16
N LYS A 76 1.58 -14.40 -22.28
CA LYS A 76 0.38 -15.24 -22.44
C LYS A 76 -0.82 -14.77 -21.61
N GLY A 77 -0.62 -13.79 -20.74
CA GLY A 77 -1.68 -13.16 -19.99
C GLY A 77 -1.14 -12.10 -19.04
N GLU A 78 -2.02 -11.23 -18.61
CA GLU A 78 -1.79 -10.28 -17.52
C GLU A 78 -2.93 -10.37 -16.52
N GLY A 79 -2.63 -10.05 -15.26
CA GLY A 79 -3.67 -9.76 -14.28
C GLY A 79 -3.96 -10.92 -13.35
N ASN A 80 -3.42 -10.80 -12.15
CA ASN A 80 -3.91 -11.45 -10.94
C ASN A 80 -4.89 -10.52 -10.18
N ARG A 81 -5.69 -9.70 -10.89
CA ARG A 81 -6.53 -8.64 -10.31
C ARG A 81 -7.51 -9.13 -9.24
N LYS A 82 -7.93 -10.40 -9.32
CA LYS A 82 -8.82 -11.04 -8.34
C LYS A 82 -8.07 -11.69 -7.16
N CYS A 83 -6.76 -11.87 -7.26
CA CYS A 83 -5.93 -12.54 -6.26
C CYS A 83 -5.15 -11.53 -5.42
N GLY A 84 -4.82 -11.89 -4.18
CA GLY A 84 -4.16 -10.99 -3.22
C GLY A 84 -5.15 -10.10 -2.46
N ASN A 85 -4.64 -9.39 -1.47
CA ASN A 85 -5.41 -8.62 -0.52
C ASN A 85 -5.74 -7.21 -1.05
N ARG A 86 -7.03 -6.93 -1.20
CA ARG A 86 -7.53 -5.64 -1.71
C ARG A 86 -7.29 -4.49 -0.72
N TYR A 87 -7.29 -4.77 0.58
CA TYR A 87 -7.10 -3.76 1.64
C TYR A 87 -5.64 -3.34 1.71
N LEU A 88 -4.69 -4.29 1.63
CA LEU A 88 -3.26 -3.96 1.48
C LEU A 88 -3.00 -3.19 0.20
N CYS A 89 -3.62 -3.60 -0.91
CA CYS A 89 -3.50 -2.87 -2.17
C CYS A 89 -3.96 -1.42 -2.03
N TRP A 90 -5.13 -1.18 -1.45
CA TRP A 90 -5.64 0.17 -1.18
C TRP A 90 -4.70 0.94 -0.24
N ALA A 91 -4.29 0.34 0.88
CA ALA A 91 -3.47 1.02 1.88
C ALA A 91 -2.12 1.50 1.34
N PHE A 92 -1.43 0.67 0.55
CA PHE A 92 -0.15 1.07 -0.04
C PHE A 92 -0.30 2.08 -1.18
N MET A 93 -1.39 2.02 -1.95
CA MET A 93 -1.67 3.04 -2.98
C MET A 93 -1.93 4.40 -2.34
N GLU A 94 -2.70 4.43 -1.26
CA GLU A 94 -2.99 5.64 -0.49
C GLU A 94 -1.71 6.20 0.15
N ALA A 95 -0.90 5.33 0.75
CA ALA A 95 0.39 5.71 1.30
C ALA A 95 1.31 6.32 0.24
N ALA A 96 1.38 5.73 -0.96
CA ALA A 96 2.17 6.28 -2.06
C ALA A 96 1.68 7.65 -2.50
N HIS A 97 0.37 7.87 -2.57
CA HIS A 97 -0.23 9.16 -2.92
C HIS A 97 0.17 10.25 -1.91
N PHE A 98 0.01 9.98 -0.60
CA PHE A 98 0.46 10.90 0.44
C PHE A 98 1.98 11.11 0.47
N ALA A 99 2.76 10.06 0.19
CA ALA A 99 4.22 10.13 0.15
C ALA A 99 4.73 11.07 -0.95
N VAL A 100 4.07 11.08 -2.12
CA VAL A 100 4.41 11.99 -3.24
C VAL A 100 4.16 13.46 -2.86
N GLY A 101 3.13 13.74 -2.06
CA GLY A 101 2.84 15.10 -1.58
C GLY A 101 3.76 15.57 -0.44
N SER A 102 4.15 14.66 0.45
CA SER A 102 4.86 15.00 1.70
C SER A 102 6.40 14.89 1.61
N ASN A 103 6.94 14.07 0.70
CA ASN A 103 8.37 13.79 0.63
C ASN A 103 8.96 14.18 -0.74
N GLU A 104 9.88 15.16 -0.74
CA GLU A 104 10.47 15.68 -1.96
C GLU A 104 11.28 14.62 -2.74
N PHE A 105 12.00 13.74 -2.05
CA PHE A 105 12.78 12.69 -2.70
C PHE A 105 11.88 11.72 -3.48
N ILE A 106 10.78 11.30 -2.85
CA ILE A 106 9.77 10.42 -3.47
C ILE A 106 9.10 11.14 -4.65
N ARG A 107 8.73 12.41 -4.47
CA ARG A 107 8.15 13.25 -5.53
C ARG A 107 9.06 13.33 -6.76
N ARG A 108 10.35 13.62 -6.57
CA ARG A 108 11.34 13.67 -7.66
C ARG A 108 11.50 12.32 -8.35
N PHE A 109 11.50 11.22 -7.58
CA PHE A 109 11.53 9.87 -8.16
C PHE A 109 10.30 9.58 -9.01
N TYR A 110 9.10 9.88 -8.50
CA TYR A 110 7.83 9.70 -9.19
C TYR A 110 7.79 10.52 -10.49
N GLN A 111 8.12 11.81 -10.44
CA GLN A 111 8.17 12.69 -11.61
C GLN A 111 9.12 12.17 -12.69
N ARG A 112 10.32 11.70 -12.31
CA ARG A 112 11.27 11.07 -13.27
C ARG A 112 10.68 9.83 -13.93
N LYS A 113 9.93 9.00 -13.19
CA LYS A 113 9.27 7.81 -13.74
C LYS A 113 8.11 8.18 -14.66
N CYS A 114 7.29 9.17 -14.30
CA CYS A 114 6.24 9.71 -15.17
C CYS A 114 6.81 10.27 -16.47
N ALA A 115 7.90 11.05 -16.39
CA ALA A 115 8.58 11.59 -17.57
C ALA A 115 9.09 10.49 -18.51
N LYS A 116 9.65 9.39 -17.96
CA LYS A 116 10.05 8.22 -18.76
C LYS A 116 8.85 7.50 -19.36
N SER A 117 7.75 7.34 -18.62
CA SER A 117 6.55 6.70 -19.16
C SER A 117 5.92 7.51 -20.30
N LEU A 118 5.95 8.84 -20.21
CA LEU A 118 5.51 9.75 -21.28
C LEU A 118 6.45 9.71 -22.49
N LEU A 119 7.76 9.48 -22.28
CA LEU A 119 8.75 9.31 -23.36
C LEU A 119 8.68 7.94 -24.06
N PHE A 120 8.03 6.94 -23.45
CA PHE A 120 7.93 5.56 -23.97
C PHE A 120 6.48 5.14 -24.29
N GLY A 121 5.53 6.07 -24.39
CA GLY A 121 4.16 5.74 -24.81
C GLY A 121 3.17 6.90 -24.79
N ILE A 122 3.12 7.64 -25.91
CA ILE A 122 1.98 7.60 -26.85
C ILE A 122 2.56 7.23 -28.21
#